data_AF-A0AB33IDP0-F1
#
_entry.id   AF-A0AB33IDP0-F1
#
_cell.length_a   1.000
_cell.length_b   1.000
_cell.length_c   1.000
_cell.angle_alpha   90.00
_cell.angle_beta   90.00
_cell.angle_gamma   90.00
#
_symmetry.space_group_name_H-M   'P 1'
#
loop_
_entity.id
_entity.type
_entity.pdbx_description
1 polymer ?
#
loop_
_entity_poly.entity_id
_entity_poly.type
_entity_poly.pdbx_seq_one_letter_code
_entity_poly.pdbx_strand_id
1 'polypeptide(L)'
;METPLENTRECVALPERWLAATGDVAARIGQPDFHTQMLGLLASLIPNQAAWIIAYAPGVLPNVLHTNDVASSATTDYNSTFRCFDPFWHLWRRQTQASAVTLSTLDSSIKPDEYTRIFQKKHEFSDELGLLLPVQNNACVMLFLQKGENLFTSDELHLAHLVQPLFNGLHRAHVAQTLRHFSTSDIREDSSSTCGSLVLDRHGNRLYGNAAWQEAEKQHGPILLHAIYKLLGTVGQTCHMEPERFILRLVTLPEDCMLAPGGQLLVFSPVHSSASSDNLPHKTLNLTPRERELLHLILQGRCTGEIAQHLGISKGTVKNHRLRLYRKAGVTSERALINLSRSLNS
;
A
#
# COMPACT_ATOMS: atom_id res chain seq x y z
N MET A 1 -46.74 38.52 11.17
CA MET A 1 -46.15 37.65 10.13
C MET A 1 -44.68 38.01 10.07
N GLU A 2 -43.92 37.50 11.04
CA GLU A 2 -42.48 37.74 11.13
C GLU A 2 -41.77 36.63 10.35
N THR A 3 -40.98 37.03 9.36
CA THR A 3 -40.09 36.16 8.59
C THR A 3 -38.95 35.67 9.48
N PRO A 4 -38.58 34.37 9.46
CA PRO A 4 -37.46 33.88 10.25
C PRO A 4 -36.14 34.37 9.64
N LEU A 5 -35.27 34.85 10.53
CA LEU A 5 -33.90 35.26 10.27
C LEU A 5 -33.16 34.26 9.37
N GLU A 6 -32.67 34.75 8.23
CA GLU A 6 -31.62 34.08 7.47
C GLU A 6 -30.42 33.89 8.39
N ASN A 7 -30.16 32.63 8.75
CA ASN A 7 -29.01 32.22 9.53
C ASN A 7 -27.76 32.39 8.64
N THR A 8 -27.19 33.59 8.62
CA THR A 8 -25.88 33.87 8.01
C THR A 8 -24.84 33.03 8.74
N ARG A 9 -24.60 31.82 8.24
CA ARG A 9 -23.43 31.01 8.62
C ARG A 9 -22.19 31.85 8.28
N GLU A 10 -21.47 32.31 9.29
CA GLU A 10 -20.18 32.96 9.08
C GLU A 10 -19.30 32.07 8.20
N CYS A 11 -18.74 32.65 7.14
CA CYS A 11 -17.91 31.94 6.20
C CYS A 11 -16.59 31.59 6.89
N VAL A 12 -16.40 30.32 7.25
CA VAL A 12 -15.14 29.84 7.83
C VAL A 12 -14.05 29.92 6.76
N ALA A 13 -13.17 30.92 6.86
CA ALA A 13 -12.06 31.10 5.94
C ALA A 13 -10.88 30.21 6.37
N LEU A 14 -10.45 29.32 5.47
CA LEU A 14 -9.24 28.50 5.69
C LEU A 14 -7.97 29.36 5.47
N PRO A 15 -6.93 29.22 6.30
CA PRO A 15 -5.70 29.99 6.12
C PRO A 15 -5.04 29.74 4.75
N GLU A 16 -4.55 30.78 4.07
CA GLU A 16 -3.90 30.64 2.76
C GLU A 16 -2.71 29.67 2.78
N ARG A 17 -1.90 29.72 3.85
CA ARG A 17 -0.77 28.79 4.05
C ARG A 17 -1.23 27.35 4.20
N TRP A 18 -2.38 27.15 4.85
CA TRP A 18 -2.96 25.81 5.00
C TRP A 18 -3.42 25.27 3.65
N LEU A 19 -4.11 26.11 2.85
CA LEU A 19 -4.50 25.76 1.48
C LEU A 19 -3.29 25.40 0.60
N ALA A 20 -2.19 26.16 0.67
CA ALA A 20 -0.96 25.82 -0.03
C ALA A 20 -0.41 24.45 0.39
N ALA A 21 -0.35 24.18 1.70
CA ALA A 21 0.11 22.90 2.24
C ALA A 21 -0.74 21.70 1.77
N THR A 22 -2.03 21.90 1.43
CA THR A 22 -2.84 20.83 0.83
C THR A 22 -2.27 20.33 -0.51
N GLY A 23 -1.66 21.23 -1.30
CA GLY A 23 -1.01 20.89 -2.56
C GLY A 23 0.24 20.03 -2.35
N ASP A 24 1.01 20.35 -1.31
CA ASP A 24 2.18 19.55 -0.92
C ASP A 24 1.77 18.14 -0.49
N VAL A 25 0.71 18.01 0.32
CA VAL A 25 0.15 16.69 0.70
C VAL A 25 -0.33 15.91 -0.53
N ALA A 26 -0.99 16.57 -1.48
CA ALA A 26 -1.43 15.93 -2.72
C ALA A 26 -0.25 15.40 -3.56
N ALA A 27 0.88 16.11 -3.57
CA ALA A 27 2.10 15.64 -4.25
C ALA A 27 2.70 14.38 -3.60
N ARG A 28 2.31 14.03 -2.37
CA ARG A 28 2.76 12.82 -1.65
C ARG A 28 1.86 11.60 -1.88
N ILE A 29 0.84 11.67 -2.73
CA ILE A 29 -0.01 10.52 -3.06
C ILE A 29 0.86 9.34 -3.57
N GLY A 30 0.63 8.16 -3.01
CA GLY A 30 1.42 6.95 -3.27
C GLY A 30 2.77 6.87 -2.55
N GLN A 31 3.20 7.91 -1.83
CA GLN A 31 4.43 7.89 -1.02
C GLN A 31 4.16 7.33 0.40
N PRO A 32 5.14 6.67 1.05
CA PRO A 32 4.93 6.02 2.34
C PRO A 32 4.60 7.00 3.49
N ASP A 33 5.01 8.25 3.41
CA ASP A 33 4.77 9.26 4.45
C ASP A 33 3.47 10.05 4.27
N PHE A 34 2.66 9.72 3.25
CA PHE A 34 1.46 10.47 2.88
C PHE A 34 0.51 10.73 4.06
N HIS A 35 0.18 9.73 4.88
CA HIS A 35 -0.72 9.92 6.02
C HIS A 35 -0.09 10.72 7.14
N THR A 36 1.23 10.65 7.33
CA THR A 36 1.95 11.53 8.25
C THR A 36 1.82 12.98 7.82
N GLN A 37 1.90 13.26 6.51
CA GLN A 37 1.66 14.60 5.97
C GLN A 37 0.20 15.03 6.11
N MET A 38 -0.77 14.13 5.92
CA MET A 38 -2.18 14.42 6.21
C MET A 38 -2.42 14.73 7.68
N LEU A 39 -1.80 13.99 8.61
CA LEU A 39 -1.89 14.25 10.04
C LEU A 39 -1.34 15.63 10.37
N GLY A 40 -0.17 15.98 9.84
CA GLY A 40 0.43 17.31 10.00
C GLY A 40 -0.46 18.44 9.48
N LEU A 41 -1.09 18.24 8.31
CA LEU A 41 -2.04 19.19 7.75
C LEU A 41 -3.25 19.38 8.67
N LEU A 42 -3.84 18.30 9.19
CA LEU A 42 -4.98 18.37 10.11
C LEU A 42 -4.58 19.04 11.44
N ALA A 43 -3.45 18.64 12.02
CA ALA A 43 -2.92 19.17 13.27
C ALA A 43 -2.54 20.66 13.18
N SER A 44 -2.19 21.16 11.98
CA SER A 44 -1.93 22.58 11.77
C SER A 44 -3.21 23.45 11.72
N LEU A 45 -4.37 22.83 11.51
CA LEU A 45 -5.66 23.53 11.43
C LEU A 45 -6.38 23.58 12.78
N ILE A 46 -6.34 22.49 13.53
CA ILE A 46 -7.10 22.33 14.77
C ILE A 46 -6.11 22.24 15.95
N PRO A 47 -6.21 23.13 16.96
CA PRO A 47 -5.35 23.08 18.13
C PRO A 47 -5.37 21.71 18.83
N ASN A 48 -4.18 21.18 19.09
CA ASN A 48 -3.98 19.85 19.68
C ASN A 48 -2.66 19.82 20.45
N GLN A 49 -2.51 18.83 21.34
CA GLN A 49 -1.28 18.59 22.10
C GLN A 49 -0.48 17.40 21.58
N ALA A 50 -1.16 16.45 20.97
CA ALA A 50 -0.61 15.19 20.51
C ALA A 50 -1.51 14.65 19.40
N ALA A 51 -0.94 13.83 18.53
CA ALA A 51 -1.65 13.29 17.38
C ALA A 51 -1.24 11.85 17.07
N TRP A 52 -2.17 11.06 16.54
CA TRP A 52 -1.95 9.65 16.24
C TRP A 52 -2.47 9.29 14.85
N ILE A 53 -1.88 8.25 14.27
CA ILE A 53 -2.41 7.52 13.12
C ILE A 53 -2.64 6.08 13.56
N ILE A 54 -3.87 5.60 13.49
CA ILE A 54 -4.22 4.24 13.85
C ILE A 54 -4.98 3.60 12.70
N ALA A 55 -4.56 2.38 12.34
CA ALA A 55 -5.25 1.54 11.39
C ALA A 55 -6.16 0.54 12.11
N TYR A 56 -7.38 0.42 11.59
CA TYR A 56 -8.40 -0.51 12.03
C TYR A 56 -8.76 -1.45 10.88
N ALA A 57 -8.81 -2.75 11.16
CA ALA A 57 -9.25 -3.74 10.18
C ALA A 57 -10.06 -4.85 10.87
N PRO A 58 -10.92 -5.57 10.13
CA PRO A 58 -11.70 -6.67 10.70
C PRO A 58 -10.80 -7.77 11.28
N GLY A 59 -11.19 -8.31 12.43
CA GLY A 59 -10.51 -9.48 13.04
C GLY A 59 -9.17 -9.19 13.72
N VAL A 60 -8.64 -7.97 13.62
CA VAL A 60 -7.38 -7.57 14.26
C VAL A 60 -7.58 -6.41 15.22
N LEU A 61 -6.69 -6.34 16.22
CA LEU A 61 -6.64 -5.21 17.15
C LEU A 61 -6.10 -3.96 16.44
N PRO A 62 -6.47 -2.75 16.90
CA PRO A 62 -5.94 -1.50 16.36
C PRO A 62 -4.41 -1.49 16.30
N ASN A 63 -3.88 -0.97 15.18
CA ASN A 63 -2.45 -0.87 14.94
C ASN A 63 -2.03 0.61 14.86
N VAL A 64 -1.17 1.04 15.78
CA VAL A 64 -0.61 2.39 15.78
C VAL A 64 0.45 2.47 14.69
N LEU A 65 0.22 3.33 13.69
CA LEU A 65 1.15 3.53 12.58
C LEU A 65 2.15 4.65 12.87
N HIS A 66 1.71 5.70 13.56
CA HIS A 66 2.51 6.89 13.79
C HIS A 66 1.93 7.73 14.94
N THR A 67 2.81 8.47 15.62
CA THR A 67 2.43 9.43 16.68
C THR A 67 3.29 10.69 16.61
N ASN A 68 2.70 11.83 16.96
CA ASN A 68 3.36 13.12 17.17
C ASN A 68 3.11 13.58 18.60
N ASP A 69 4.18 13.99 19.29
CA ASP A 69 4.12 14.57 20.64
C ASP A 69 3.42 13.66 21.69
N VAL A 70 3.49 12.36 21.46
CA VAL A 70 2.99 11.32 22.38
C VAL A 70 4.15 10.72 23.17
N ALA A 71 4.02 10.66 24.49
CA ALA A 71 5.00 10.00 25.34
C ALA A 71 5.09 8.48 25.05
N SER A 72 6.29 7.92 25.03
CA SER A 72 6.51 6.49 24.75
C SER A 72 5.74 5.55 25.70
N SER A 73 5.50 5.98 26.93
CA SER A 73 4.67 5.27 27.91
C SER A 73 3.23 5.12 27.43
N ALA A 74 2.63 6.18 26.85
CA ALA A 74 1.27 6.15 26.33
C ALA A 74 1.11 5.16 25.17
N THR A 75 2.04 5.16 24.21
CA THR A 75 2.06 4.15 23.13
C THR A 75 2.24 2.73 23.67
N THR A 76 3.05 2.53 24.70
CA THR A 76 3.29 1.21 25.29
C THR A 76 2.05 0.70 26.03
N ASP A 77 1.43 1.55 26.83
CA ASP A 77 0.19 1.23 27.55
C ASP A 77 -0.96 0.96 26.57
N TYR A 78 -1.11 1.79 25.53
CA TYR A 78 -2.13 1.60 24.51
C TYR A 78 -1.98 0.25 23.80
N ASN A 79 -0.78 -0.05 23.30
CA ASN A 79 -0.51 -1.27 22.54
C ASN A 79 -0.65 -2.55 23.38
N SER A 80 -0.28 -2.48 24.66
CA SER A 80 -0.32 -3.64 25.57
C SER A 80 -1.72 -3.92 26.11
N THR A 81 -2.48 -2.88 26.46
CA THR A 81 -3.66 -3.02 27.31
C THR A 81 -4.92 -2.38 26.72
N PHE A 82 -4.83 -1.19 26.13
CA PHE A 82 -6.03 -0.39 25.83
C PHE A 82 -6.57 -0.52 24.41
N ARG A 83 -5.80 -1.03 23.45
CA ARG A 83 -6.26 -1.16 22.05
C ARG A 83 -7.51 -2.05 21.89
N CYS A 84 -7.77 -3.00 22.80
CA CYS A 84 -9.01 -3.80 22.79
C CYS A 84 -10.22 -3.05 23.37
N PHE A 85 -9.97 -1.97 24.10
CA PHE A 85 -10.98 -1.09 24.69
C PHE A 85 -11.05 0.28 23.98
N ASP A 86 -10.50 0.38 22.76
CA ASP A 86 -10.52 1.63 22.00
C ASP A 86 -11.97 1.95 21.56
N PRO A 87 -12.57 3.07 22.02
CA PRO A 87 -13.93 3.48 21.63
C PRO A 87 -14.11 3.65 20.12
N PHE A 88 -13.09 4.11 19.39
CA PHE A 88 -13.14 4.29 17.94
C PHE A 88 -13.07 2.95 17.19
N TRP A 89 -12.41 1.94 17.76
CA TRP A 89 -12.47 0.57 17.24
C TRP A 89 -13.88 -0.02 17.39
N HIS A 90 -14.58 0.27 18.50
CA HIS A 90 -15.98 -0.10 18.67
C HIS A 90 -16.91 0.68 17.74
N LEU A 91 -16.67 1.99 17.57
CA LEU A 91 -17.42 2.86 16.66
C LEU A 91 -17.37 2.32 15.23
N TRP A 92 -16.17 2.08 14.69
CA TRP A 92 -16.00 1.67 13.30
C TRP A 92 -16.66 0.33 12.97
N ARG A 93 -16.72 -0.59 13.95
CA ARG A 93 -17.42 -1.86 13.79
C ARG A 93 -18.95 -1.72 13.75
N ARG A 94 -19.50 -0.63 14.30
CA ARG A 94 -20.95 -0.37 14.34
C ARG A 94 -21.40 0.56 13.23
N GLN A 95 -20.60 1.55 12.87
CA GLN A 95 -20.87 2.47 11.77
C GLN A 95 -19.65 2.60 10.86
N THR A 96 -19.89 2.55 9.56
CA THR A 96 -18.85 2.72 8.53
C THR A 96 -18.90 4.09 7.87
N GLN A 97 -19.69 5.02 8.43
CA GLN A 97 -19.82 6.36 7.89
C GLN A 97 -18.57 7.19 8.21
N ALA A 98 -17.97 7.76 7.16
CA ALA A 98 -16.80 8.63 7.24
C ALA A 98 -17.20 10.01 7.77
N SER A 99 -17.13 10.18 9.09
CA SER A 99 -17.36 11.47 9.72
C SER A 99 -16.36 11.69 10.83
N ALA A 100 -15.85 12.91 10.94
CA ALA A 100 -15.12 13.35 12.10
C ALA A 100 -16.01 13.20 13.35
N VAL A 101 -15.43 12.75 14.44
CA VAL A 101 -16.13 12.55 15.72
C VAL A 101 -15.17 12.85 16.87
N THR A 102 -15.70 13.27 18.00
CA THR A 102 -14.92 13.43 19.22
C THR A 102 -15.28 12.35 20.23
N LEU A 103 -14.31 11.97 21.05
CA LEU A 103 -14.52 10.99 22.11
C LEU A 103 -15.59 11.48 23.09
N SER A 104 -15.60 12.76 23.43
CA SER A 104 -16.65 13.39 24.24
C SER A 104 -18.06 13.21 23.67
N THR A 105 -18.23 13.22 22.35
CA THR A 105 -19.55 13.10 21.68
C THR A 105 -19.99 11.68 21.37
N LEU A 106 -19.13 10.67 21.56
CA LEU A 106 -19.53 9.27 21.33
C LEU A 106 -20.65 8.82 22.28
N ASP A 107 -21.52 7.96 21.75
CA ASP A 107 -22.59 7.29 22.50
C ASP A 107 -22.01 6.50 23.67
N SER A 108 -22.69 6.51 24.82
CA SER A 108 -22.23 5.80 26.03
C SER A 108 -22.11 4.28 25.82
N SER A 109 -22.87 3.69 24.92
CA SER A 109 -22.77 2.26 24.56
C SER A 109 -21.52 1.92 23.73
N ILE A 110 -20.79 2.92 23.23
CA ILE A 110 -19.55 2.79 22.46
C ILE A 110 -18.32 3.09 23.33
N LYS A 111 -18.48 3.74 24.48
CA LYS A 111 -17.39 4.15 25.37
C LYS A 111 -17.05 3.04 26.37
N PRO A 112 -15.93 2.30 26.23
CA PRO A 112 -15.40 1.53 27.34
C PRO A 112 -15.03 2.46 28.49
N ASP A 113 -15.72 2.32 29.62
CA ASP A 113 -15.44 3.06 30.85
C ASP A 113 -13.97 2.92 31.28
N GLU A 114 -13.34 1.78 30.99
CA GLU A 114 -11.93 1.51 31.31
C GLU A 114 -10.98 2.41 30.51
N TYR A 115 -11.29 2.73 29.25
CA TYR A 115 -10.46 3.60 28.42
C TYR A 115 -10.46 5.04 28.96
N THR A 116 -11.64 5.59 29.22
CA THR A 116 -11.78 6.98 29.72
C THR A 116 -11.37 7.11 31.19
N ARG A 117 -11.61 6.10 32.03
CA ARG A 117 -11.27 6.18 33.46
C ARG A 117 -9.78 5.96 33.73
N ILE A 118 -9.10 5.16 32.91
CA ILE A 118 -7.72 4.73 33.17
C ILE A 118 -6.77 5.36 32.15
N PHE A 119 -6.94 5.10 30.85
CA PHE A 119 -5.99 5.56 29.82
C PHE A 119 -5.96 7.09 29.71
N GLN A 120 -7.12 7.73 29.53
CA GLN A 120 -7.24 9.19 29.50
C GLN A 120 -6.65 9.88 30.72
N LYS A 121 -6.98 9.39 31.92
CA LYS A 121 -6.48 9.96 33.18
C LYS A 121 -4.97 9.76 33.36
N LYS A 122 -4.46 8.58 33.00
CA LYS A 122 -3.03 8.25 33.14
C LYS A 122 -2.16 9.06 32.18
N HIS A 123 -2.66 9.35 30.98
CA HIS A 123 -1.92 10.08 29.94
C HIS A 123 -2.40 11.51 29.75
N GLU A 124 -3.14 12.04 30.73
CA GLU A 124 -3.46 13.46 30.87
C GLU A 124 -4.05 14.10 29.60
N PHE A 125 -5.04 13.43 28.99
CA PHE A 125 -5.84 14.03 27.92
C PHE A 125 -7.34 13.99 28.25
N SER A 126 -8.02 15.08 27.89
CA SER A 126 -9.43 15.32 28.18
C SER A 126 -10.36 14.90 27.04
N ASP A 127 -9.91 15.04 25.80
CA ASP A 127 -10.70 14.69 24.62
C ASP A 127 -9.82 14.30 23.44
N GLU A 128 -10.44 13.63 22.47
CA GLU A 128 -9.79 13.10 21.29
C GLU A 128 -10.72 13.24 20.07
N LEU A 129 -10.23 13.85 19.00
CA LEU A 129 -10.94 14.02 17.74
C LEU A 129 -10.38 13.01 16.74
N GLY A 130 -11.24 12.13 16.21
CA GLY A 130 -10.90 11.18 15.17
C GLY A 130 -11.49 11.59 13.82
N LEU A 131 -10.63 11.75 12.81
CA LEU A 131 -11.02 11.90 11.40
C LEU A 131 -10.97 10.53 10.71
N LEU A 132 -12.14 9.99 10.37
CA LEU A 132 -12.28 8.63 9.82
C LEU A 132 -12.01 8.60 8.32
N LEU A 133 -11.02 7.81 7.87
CA LEU A 133 -10.68 7.64 6.46
C LEU A 133 -10.85 6.16 6.04
N PRO A 134 -12.02 5.80 5.48
CA PRO A 134 -12.30 4.42 5.11
C PRO A 134 -11.38 3.91 4.01
N VAL A 135 -10.96 2.67 4.21
CA VAL A 135 -10.31 1.82 3.21
C VAL A 135 -11.34 0.78 2.73
N GLN A 136 -10.98 -0.07 1.77
CA GLN A 136 -11.85 -1.16 1.32
C GLN A 136 -12.08 -2.22 2.42
N ASN A 137 -13.21 -2.92 2.32
CA ASN A 137 -13.58 -4.07 3.16
C ASN A 137 -13.55 -3.83 4.67
N ASN A 138 -14.17 -2.72 5.07
CA ASN A 138 -14.34 -2.35 6.48
C ASN A 138 -13.01 -2.15 7.23
N ALA A 139 -11.93 -1.86 6.50
CA ALA A 139 -10.72 -1.29 7.05
C ALA A 139 -10.80 0.25 7.05
N CYS A 140 -10.06 0.89 7.93
CA CYS A 140 -10.05 2.34 8.11
C CYS A 140 -8.70 2.80 8.64
N VAL A 141 -8.26 3.96 8.17
CA VAL A 141 -7.19 4.72 8.80
C VAL A 141 -7.84 5.91 9.48
N MET A 142 -7.54 6.14 10.76
CA MET A 142 -8.02 7.33 11.45
C MET A 142 -6.86 8.22 11.84
N LEU A 143 -7.06 9.52 11.66
CA LEU A 143 -6.16 10.56 12.15
C LEU A 143 -6.75 11.11 13.45
N PHE A 144 -5.99 11.04 14.53
CA PHE A 144 -6.41 11.51 15.84
C PHE A 144 -5.67 12.77 16.25
N LEU A 145 -6.40 13.71 16.83
CA LEU A 145 -5.86 14.82 17.58
C LEU A 145 -6.33 14.72 19.03
N GLN A 146 -5.43 14.93 19.97
CA GLN A 146 -5.74 14.91 21.41
C GLN A 146 -5.60 16.31 22.01
N LYS A 147 -6.41 16.59 23.04
CA LYS A 147 -6.30 17.78 23.88
C LYS A 147 -6.06 17.39 25.33
N GLY A 148 -5.10 18.06 25.97
CA GLY A 148 -4.77 17.86 27.38
C GLY A 148 -5.83 18.46 28.27
N GLU A 149 -6.03 19.74 28.07
CA GLU A 149 -7.01 20.55 28.78
C GLU A 149 -8.16 20.90 27.84
N ASN A 150 -9.39 20.78 28.35
CA ASN A 150 -10.66 21.08 27.65
C ASN A 150 -11.08 20.05 26.58
N LEU A 151 -12.35 20.14 26.21
CA LEU A 151 -12.94 19.35 25.13
C LEU A 151 -12.74 20.05 23.79
N PHE A 152 -12.89 19.31 22.69
CA PHE A 152 -13.00 19.93 21.37
C PHE A 152 -14.31 20.72 21.28
N THR A 153 -14.22 21.94 20.77
CA THR A 153 -15.36 22.85 20.60
C THR A 153 -16.19 22.44 19.38
N SER A 154 -17.43 22.94 19.32
CA SER A 154 -18.29 22.74 18.14
C SER A 154 -17.69 23.33 16.87
N ASP A 155 -16.94 24.44 16.97
CA ASP A 155 -16.29 25.09 15.82
C ASP A 155 -15.10 24.26 15.30
N GLU A 156 -14.32 23.66 16.20
CA GLU A 156 -13.22 22.76 15.82
C GLU A 156 -13.74 21.46 15.20
N LEU A 157 -14.82 20.89 15.74
CA LEU A 157 -15.46 19.73 15.13
C LEU A 157 -16.07 20.11 13.77
N HIS A 158 -16.68 21.29 13.66
CA HIS A 158 -17.19 21.80 12.39
C HIS A 158 -16.08 21.98 11.35
N LEU A 159 -14.91 22.50 11.75
CA LEU A 159 -13.72 22.57 10.88
C LEU A 159 -13.28 21.20 10.39
N ALA A 160 -13.25 20.19 11.27
CA ALA A 160 -12.93 18.81 10.87
C ALA A 160 -13.93 18.27 9.85
N HIS A 161 -15.23 18.51 10.05
CA HIS A 161 -16.27 18.14 9.08
C HIS A 161 -16.13 18.91 7.75
N LEU A 162 -15.76 20.19 7.80
CA LEU A 162 -15.57 21.03 6.61
C LEU A 162 -14.46 20.49 5.71
N VAL A 163 -13.34 20.05 6.29
CA VAL A 163 -12.18 19.55 5.53
C VAL A 163 -12.24 18.04 5.22
N GLN A 164 -13.12 17.28 5.89
CA GLN A 164 -13.27 15.84 5.69
C GLN A 164 -13.39 15.41 4.21
N PRO A 165 -14.18 16.07 3.33
CA PRO A 165 -14.28 15.64 1.93
C PRO A 165 -12.95 15.73 1.16
N LEU A 166 -12.14 16.76 1.44
CA LEU A 166 -10.81 16.91 0.87
C LEU A 166 -9.91 15.75 1.31
N PHE A 167 -9.87 15.48 2.62
CA PHE A 167 -9.08 14.40 3.20
C PHE A 167 -9.49 13.03 2.63
N ASN A 168 -10.80 12.77 2.52
CA ASN A 168 -11.32 11.54 1.91
C ASN A 168 -10.92 11.41 0.44
N GLY A 169 -10.90 12.52 -0.31
CA GLY A 169 -10.47 12.54 -1.71
C GLY A 169 -9.00 12.18 -1.88
N LEU A 170 -8.12 12.86 -1.13
CA LEU A 170 -6.68 12.60 -1.11
C LEU A 170 -6.38 11.16 -0.65
N HIS A 171 -7.02 10.72 0.43
CA HIS A 171 -6.89 9.37 0.96
C HIS A 171 -7.27 8.30 -0.07
N ARG A 172 -8.44 8.45 -0.73
CA ARG A 172 -8.89 7.51 -1.75
C ARG A 172 -7.92 7.43 -2.93
N ALA A 173 -7.39 8.58 -3.36
CA ALA A 173 -6.39 8.62 -4.42
C ALA A 173 -5.11 7.89 -4.01
N HIS A 174 -4.64 8.10 -2.78
CA HIS A 174 -3.49 7.39 -2.22
C HIS A 174 -3.74 5.88 -2.16
N VAL A 175 -4.84 5.42 -1.56
CA VAL A 175 -5.18 3.99 -1.47
C VAL A 175 -5.24 3.35 -2.86
N ALA A 176 -5.86 4.01 -3.83
CA ALA A 176 -5.93 3.52 -5.21
C ALA A 176 -4.54 3.41 -5.85
N GLN A 177 -3.66 4.40 -5.66
CA GLN A 177 -2.30 4.38 -6.18
C GLN A 177 -1.44 3.31 -5.51
N THR A 178 -1.53 3.16 -4.18
CA THR A 178 -0.82 2.15 -3.40
C THR A 178 -1.25 0.74 -3.83
N LEU A 179 -2.56 0.49 -3.99
CA LEU A 179 -3.07 -0.77 -4.54
C LEU A 179 -2.55 -1.05 -5.95
N ARG A 180 -2.48 -0.05 -6.83
CA ARG A 180 -1.90 -0.22 -8.16
C ARG A 180 -0.44 -0.61 -8.11
N HIS A 181 0.38 0.07 -7.30
CA HIS A 181 1.81 -0.27 -7.16
C HIS A 181 1.99 -1.72 -6.71
N PHE A 182 1.18 -2.16 -5.75
CA PHE A 182 1.16 -3.55 -5.30
C PHE A 182 0.74 -4.55 -6.40
N SER A 183 -0.17 -4.16 -7.30
CA SER A 183 -0.57 -5.00 -8.43
C SER A 183 0.43 -4.95 -9.61
N THR A 184 1.18 -3.87 -9.79
CA THR A 184 2.04 -3.64 -10.98
C THR A 184 3.54 -3.76 -10.72
N SER A 185 3.99 -3.92 -9.46
CA SER A 185 5.41 -3.78 -9.10
C SER A 185 6.38 -4.72 -9.84
N ASP A 186 5.92 -5.79 -10.52
CA ASP A 186 6.73 -6.46 -11.55
C ASP A 186 5.91 -6.97 -12.76
N ILE A 187 4.81 -6.28 -13.12
CA ILE A 187 4.07 -6.58 -14.36
C ILE A 187 4.48 -5.53 -15.38
N ARG A 188 5.33 -5.93 -16.34
CA ARG A 188 5.61 -5.14 -17.55
C ARG A 188 4.27 -4.64 -18.10
N GLU A 189 4.16 -3.34 -18.38
CA GLU A 189 2.97 -2.62 -18.89
C GLU A 189 2.43 -3.12 -20.26
N ASP A 190 2.74 -4.36 -20.67
CA ASP A 190 2.49 -4.87 -22.03
C ASP A 190 1.23 -5.74 -22.15
N SER A 191 0.32 -5.70 -21.18
CA SER A 191 -0.97 -6.40 -21.32
C SER A 191 -2.14 -5.57 -20.79
N SER A 192 -3.11 -5.35 -21.66
CA SER A 192 -4.44 -4.79 -21.40
C SER A 192 -5.32 -5.65 -20.47
N SER A 193 -4.71 -6.53 -19.67
CA SER A 193 -5.39 -7.58 -18.94
C SER A 193 -5.41 -7.29 -17.46
N THR A 194 -6.61 -7.16 -16.91
CA THR A 194 -6.84 -6.86 -15.50
C THR A 194 -6.33 -7.99 -14.62
N CYS A 195 -5.24 -7.74 -13.88
CA CYS A 195 -4.71 -8.70 -12.92
C CYS A 195 -5.62 -8.81 -11.70
N GLY A 196 -5.80 -10.04 -11.21
CA GLY A 196 -6.50 -10.32 -9.97
C GLY A 196 -5.62 -9.96 -8.77
N SER A 197 -6.20 -9.39 -7.72
CA SER A 197 -5.47 -9.12 -6.47
C SER A 197 -6.33 -9.49 -5.27
N LEU A 198 -5.76 -10.22 -4.32
CA LEU A 198 -6.34 -10.61 -3.05
C LEU A 198 -5.42 -10.20 -1.89
N VAL A 199 -5.93 -9.38 -0.98
CA VAL A 199 -5.26 -8.99 0.25
C VAL A 199 -5.74 -9.88 1.39
N LEU A 200 -4.79 -10.42 2.15
CA LEU A 200 -4.99 -11.21 3.36
C LEU A 200 -4.38 -10.49 4.56
N ASP A 201 -4.97 -10.65 5.74
CA ASP A 201 -4.34 -10.21 7.00
C ASP A 201 -3.13 -11.10 7.39
N ARG A 202 -2.46 -10.76 8.49
CA ARG A 202 -1.31 -11.53 9.02
C ARG A 202 -1.65 -12.97 9.45
N HIS A 203 -2.93 -13.27 9.60
CA HIS A 203 -3.46 -14.58 9.96
C HIS A 203 -4.00 -15.35 8.75
N GLY A 204 -3.93 -14.77 7.55
CA GLY A 204 -4.43 -15.36 6.30
C GLY A 204 -5.92 -15.14 6.05
N ASN A 205 -6.62 -14.33 6.85
CA ASN A 205 -8.02 -14.01 6.61
C ASN A 205 -8.17 -13.09 5.41
N ARG A 206 -9.17 -13.35 4.56
CA ARG A 206 -9.46 -12.53 3.38
C ARG A 206 -9.91 -11.13 3.78
N LEU A 207 -9.08 -10.14 3.44
CA LEU A 207 -9.42 -8.74 3.63
C LEU A 207 -9.98 -8.11 2.37
N TYR A 208 -9.44 -8.33 1.16
CA TYR A 208 -9.97 -7.73 -0.07
C TYR A 208 -9.71 -8.59 -1.29
N GLY A 209 -10.62 -8.61 -2.28
CA GLY A 209 -10.37 -9.23 -3.58
C GLY A 209 -11.03 -8.43 -4.70
N ASN A 210 -10.26 -7.98 -5.68
CA ASN A 210 -10.80 -7.22 -6.81
C ASN A 210 -11.66 -8.09 -7.74
N ALA A 211 -12.38 -7.47 -8.68
CA ALA A 211 -13.29 -8.19 -9.59
C ALA A 211 -12.56 -9.26 -10.43
N ALA A 212 -11.33 -8.97 -10.89
CA ALA A 212 -10.52 -9.92 -11.63
C ALA A 212 -10.11 -11.14 -10.78
N TRP A 213 -9.84 -10.96 -9.49
CA TRP A 213 -9.60 -12.08 -8.56
C TRP A 213 -10.85 -12.94 -8.37
N GLN A 214 -12.01 -12.31 -8.18
CA GLN A 214 -13.28 -13.04 -8.01
C GLN A 214 -13.63 -13.86 -9.25
N GLU A 215 -13.32 -13.35 -10.44
CA GLU A 215 -13.50 -14.09 -11.69
C GLU A 215 -12.51 -15.26 -11.81
N ALA A 216 -11.25 -15.06 -11.45
CA ALA A 216 -10.25 -16.13 -11.41
C ALA A 216 -10.64 -17.25 -10.43
N GLU A 217 -11.22 -16.92 -9.27
CA GLU A 217 -11.77 -17.91 -8.31
C GLU A 217 -12.88 -18.75 -8.92
N LYS A 218 -13.78 -18.13 -9.70
CA LYS A 218 -14.87 -18.85 -10.39
C LYS A 218 -14.34 -19.75 -11.50
N GLN A 219 -13.35 -19.28 -12.26
CA GLN A 219 -12.81 -20.00 -13.42
C GLN A 219 -11.85 -21.12 -13.03
N HIS A 220 -11.02 -20.93 -12.00
CA HIS A 220 -9.92 -21.83 -11.65
C HIS A 220 -10.00 -22.42 -10.23
N GLY A 221 -11.12 -22.25 -9.52
CA GLY A 221 -11.29 -22.52 -8.08
C GLY A 221 -10.39 -23.58 -7.44
N PRO A 222 -10.53 -24.89 -7.76
CA PRO A 222 -9.72 -25.95 -7.13
C PRO A 222 -8.21 -25.82 -7.40
N ILE A 223 -7.85 -25.38 -8.60
CA ILE A 223 -6.46 -25.25 -9.06
C ILE A 223 -5.81 -24.01 -8.45
N LEU A 224 -6.58 -22.91 -8.37
CA LEU A 224 -6.17 -21.69 -7.70
C LEU A 224 -5.94 -21.93 -6.20
N LEU A 225 -6.84 -22.66 -5.53
CA LEU A 225 -6.66 -23.05 -4.13
C LEU A 225 -5.41 -23.91 -3.92
N HIS A 226 -5.16 -24.87 -4.80
CA HIS A 226 -3.94 -25.68 -4.75
C HIS A 226 -2.68 -24.83 -4.93
N ALA A 227 -2.68 -23.87 -5.87
CA ALA A 227 -1.58 -22.95 -6.09
C ALA A 227 -1.34 -22.04 -4.87
N ILE A 228 -2.41 -21.52 -4.24
CA ILE A 228 -2.34 -20.74 -3.00
C ILE A 228 -1.72 -21.58 -1.88
N TYR A 229 -2.18 -22.82 -1.69
CA TYR A 229 -1.64 -23.71 -0.66
C TYR A 229 -0.15 -24.00 -0.87
N LYS A 230 0.26 -24.20 -2.13
CA LYS A 230 1.67 -24.40 -2.51
C LYS A 230 2.53 -23.16 -2.21
N LEU A 231 1.99 -21.95 -2.40
CA LEU A 231 2.68 -20.69 -2.09
C LEU A 231 2.75 -20.40 -0.59
N LEU A 232 1.70 -20.75 0.17
CA LEU A 232 1.61 -20.50 1.61
C LEU A 232 2.58 -21.34 2.47
N GLY A 233 3.46 -22.13 1.85
CA GLY A 233 4.53 -22.87 2.53
C GLY A 233 5.95 -22.34 2.28
N THR A 234 6.13 -21.37 1.37
CA THR A 234 7.45 -20.94 0.91
C THR A 234 7.47 -19.44 0.57
N VAL A 235 8.08 -18.66 1.45
CA VAL A 235 8.13 -17.19 1.39
C VAL A 235 8.82 -16.70 0.11
N GLY A 236 8.23 -15.69 -0.55
CA GLY A 236 8.82 -14.99 -1.69
C GLY A 236 8.63 -15.64 -3.07
N GLN A 237 7.69 -16.58 -3.19
CA GLN A 237 7.54 -17.39 -4.40
C GLN A 237 6.48 -16.88 -5.39
N THR A 238 6.77 -17.15 -6.65
CA THR A 238 5.83 -17.10 -7.78
C THR A 238 5.52 -18.54 -8.19
N CYS A 239 4.25 -18.88 -8.32
CA CYS A 239 3.79 -20.18 -8.80
C CYS A 239 3.27 -20.02 -10.23
N HIS A 240 3.92 -20.72 -11.16
CA HIS A 240 3.46 -20.85 -12.54
C HIS A 240 2.53 -22.06 -12.63
N MET A 241 1.32 -21.85 -13.14
CA MET A 241 0.34 -22.91 -13.33
C MET A 241 0.20 -23.19 -14.82
N GLU A 242 0.80 -24.31 -15.23
CA GLU A 242 0.59 -24.94 -16.53
C GLU A 242 -0.24 -26.22 -16.31
N PRO A 243 -1.31 -26.50 -17.07
CA PRO A 243 -1.71 -25.89 -18.36
C PRO A 243 -2.67 -24.69 -18.29
N GLU A 244 -3.08 -24.23 -17.11
CA GLU A 244 -4.12 -23.20 -16.94
C GLU A 244 -3.65 -21.78 -17.30
N ARG A 245 -2.36 -21.62 -17.63
CA ARG A 245 -1.74 -20.39 -18.14
C ARG A 245 -2.02 -19.19 -17.24
N PHE A 246 -1.67 -19.31 -15.96
CA PHE A 246 -1.64 -18.16 -15.07
C PHE A 246 -0.46 -18.22 -14.11
N ILE A 247 -0.09 -17.04 -13.63
CA ILE A 247 0.94 -16.84 -12.62
C ILE A 247 0.27 -16.34 -11.36
N LEU A 248 0.62 -16.95 -10.24
CA LEU A 248 0.21 -16.51 -8.92
C LEU A 248 1.44 -16.09 -8.13
N ARG A 249 1.44 -14.88 -7.58
CA ARG A 249 2.53 -14.35 -6.76
C ARG A 249 2.03 -14.03 -5.36
N LEU A 250 2.86 -14.34 -4.36
CA LEU A 250 2.65 -13.93 -2.98
C LEU A 250 3.66 -12.85 -2.59
N VAL A 251 3.15 -11.69 -2.17
CA VAL A 251 3.94 -10.56 -1.66
C VAL A 251 3.62 -10.39 -0.17
N THR A 252 4.63 -10.38 0.69
CA THR A 252 4.45 -10.02 2.09
C THR A 252 4.31 -8.51 2.21
N LEU A 253 3.26 -8.05 2.87
CA LEU A 253 3.03 -6.65 3.13
C LEU A 253 3.77 -6.23 4.41
N PRO A 254 4.33 -5.01 4.46
CA PRO A 254 5.07 -4.55 5.64
C PRO A 254 4.14 -4.36 6.85
N GLU A 255 4.71 -4.30 8.05
CA GLU A 255 3.98 -4.15 9.33
C GLU A 255 3.22 -2.82 9.44
N ASP A 256 3.60 -1.81 8.66
CA ASP A 256 2.94 -0.52 8.55
C ASP A 256 1.94 -0.45 7.38
N CYS A 257 1.73 -1.56 6.65
CA CYS A 257 0.80 -1.57 5.52
C CYS A 257 -0.65 -1.34 5.98
N MET A 258 -1.27 -0.31 5.45
CA MET A 258 -2.58 0.15 5.89
C MET A 258 -3.74 -0.77 5.50
N LEU A 259 -3.55 -1.55 4.43
CA LEU A 259 -4.54 -2.52 3.96
C LEU A 259 -4.53 -3.77 4.83
N ALA A 260 -3.33 -4.21 5.22
CA ALA A 260 -3.11 -5.42 5.99
C ALA A 260 -1.72 -5.36 6.64
N PRO A 261 -1.62 -4.80 7.86
CA PRO A 261 -0.36 -4.72 8.60
C PRO A 261 0.27 -6.10 8.79
N GLY A 262 1.44 -6.35 8.20
CA GLY A 262 2.11 -7.65 8.24
C GLY A 262 1.36 -8.76 7.49
N GLY A 263 0.41 -8.38 6.62
CA GLY A 263 -0.42 -9.29 5.85
C GLY A 263 0.25 -9.77 4.57
N GLN A 264 -0.57 -10.28 3.65
CA GLN A 264 -0.12 -10.83 2.39
C GLN A 264 -0.96 -10.32 1.23
N LEU A 265 -0.34 -10.18 0.07
CA LEU A 265 -1.00 -9.88 -1.19
C LEU A 265 -0.74 -11.01 -2.18
N LEU A 266 -1.81 -11.61 -2.65
CA LEU A 266 -1.81 -12.55 -3.75
C LEU A 266 -2.16 -11.82 -5.05
N VAL A 267 -1.30 -11.93 -6.05
CA VAL A 267 -1.50 -11.33 -7.38
C VAL A 267 -1.66 -12.45 -8.41
N PHE A 268 -2.83 -12.50 -9.05
CA PHE A 268 -3.16 -13.41 -10.15
C PHE A 268 -2.95 -12.68 -11.47
N SER A 269 -2.12 -13.24 -12.35
CA SER A 269 -1.86 -12.71 -13.68
C SER A 269 -2.13 -13.79 -14.73
N PRO A 270 -3.09 -13.60 -15.65
CA PRO A 270 -3.26 -14.53 -16.75
C PRO A 270 -2.04 -14.48 -17.69
N VAL A 271 -1.49 -15.63 -18.03
CA VAL A 271 -0.46 -15.76 -19.06
C VAL A 271 -1.19 -15.80 -20.40
N HIS A 272 -1.35 -14.65 -21.03
CA HIS A 272 -1.75 -14.65 -22.42
C HIS A 272 -0.65 -15.31 -23.23
N SER A 273 -1.03 -16.31 -24.03
CA SER A 273 -0.21 -16.81 -25.11
C SER A 273 -0.02 -15.69 -26.14
N SER A 274 0.87 -14.75 -25.86
CA SER A 274 1.66 -14.19 -26.95
C SER A 274 2.41 -15.38 -27.53
N ALA A 275 2.00 -15.81 -28.73
CA ALA A 275 2.80 -16.71 -29.52
C ALA A 275 4.27 -16.25 -29.48
N SER A 276 5.18 -17.22 -29.36
CA SER A 276 6.64 -17.12 -29.29
C SER A 276 7.28 -16.89 -27.92
N SER A 277 7.73 -18.01 -27.37
CA SER A 277 8.82 -18.19 -26.42
C SER A 277 10.18 -17.70 -26.96
N ASP A 278 10.27 -16.47 -27.49
CA ASP A 278 11.48 -15.98 -28.16
C ASP A 278 11.82 -14.48 -27.92
N ASN A 279 11.13 -13.80 -27.01
CA ASN A 279 11.43 -12.40 -26.65
C ASN A 279 12.27 -12.27 -25.38
N LEU A 280 13.53 -12.72 -25.45
CA LEU A 280 14.62 -12.19 -24.62
C LEU A 280 14.97 -10.73 -25.05
N PRO A 281 15.79 -9.95 -24.31
CA PRO A 281 15.95 -8.47 -24.38
C PRO A 281 16.66 -7.94 -25.65
N HIS A 282 16.44 -8.57 -26.80
CA HIS A 282 17.09 -8.23 -28.06
C HIS A 282 16.43 -7.06 -28.79
N LYS A 283 15.16 -6.75 -28.46
CA LYS A 283 14.39 -5.68 -29.12
C LYS A 283 14.81 -4.29 -28.65
N THR A 284 15.25 -4.15 -27.40
CA THR A 284 15.78 -2.88 -26.84
C THR A 284 17.23 -2.60 -27.24
N LEU A 285 18.02 -3.63 -27.57
CA LEU A 285 19.45 -3.50 -27.90
C LEU A 285 19.76 -3.66 -29.41
N ASN A 286 18.74 -3.84 -30.27
CA ASN A 286 18.88 -4.08 -31.72
C ASN A 286 19.94 -5.14 -32.06
N LEU A 287 20.05 -6.20 -31.26
CA LEU A 287 21.09 -7.21 -31.41
C LEU A 287 20.86 -8.04 -32.67
N THR A 288 21.92 -8.27 -33.44
CA THR A 288 21.88 -9.19 -34.58
C THR A 288 21.59 -10.62 -34.10
N PRO A 289 21.06 -11.51 -34.96
CA PRO A 289 20.76 -12.90 -34.57
C PRO A 289 21.95 -13.60 -33.90
N ARG A 290 23.17 -13.33 -34.38
CA ARG A 290 24.40 -13.92 -33.84
C ARG A 290 24.84 -13.32 -32.49
N GLU A 291 24.60 -12.03 -32.28
CA GLU A 291 24.83 -11.37 -30.99
C GLU A 291 23.82 -11.85 -29.93
N ARG A 292 22.59 -12.15 -30.35
CA ARG A 292 21.53 -12.72 -29.53
C ARG A 292 21.87 -14.12 -29.02
N GLU A 293 22.29 -14.98 -29.93
CA GLU A 293 22.73 -16.34 -29.62
C GLU A 293 23.93 -16.33 -28.65
N LEU A 294 24.88 -15.43 -28.88
CA LEU A 294 26.02 -15.24 -28.00
C LEU A 294 25.63 -14.74 -26.60
N LEU A 295 24.73 -13.76 -26.50
CA LEU A 295 24.22 -13.26 -25.23
C LEU A 295 23.55 -14.39 -24.43
N HIS A 296 22.73 -15.21 -25.08
CA HIS A 296 22.06 -16.34 -24.44
C HIS A 296 23.05 -17.32 -23.79
N LEU A 297 24.10 -17.71 -24.52
CA LEU A 297 25.13 -18.62 -24.00
C LEU A 297 25.94 -18.01 -22.84
N ILE A 298 26.17 -16.69 -22.86
CA ILE A 298 26.83 -15.98 -21.75
C ILE A 298 25.95 -15.97 -20.49
N LEU A 299 24.64 -15.72 -20.64
CA LEU A 299 23.71 -15.72 -19.51
C LEU A 299 23.54 -17.11 -18.88
N GLN A 300 23.77 -18.17 -19.64
CA GLN A 300 23.86 -19.54 -19.14
C GLN A 300 25.19 -19.86 -18.43
N GLY A 301 26.13 -18.91 -18.35
CA GLY A 301 27.42 -19.10 -17.68
C GLY A 301 28.43 -19.95 -18.45
N ARG A 302 28.22 -20.14 -19.77
CA ARG A 302 29.14 -20.92 -20.61
C ARG A 302 30.49 -20.21 -20.75
N CYS A 303 31.59 -20.96 -20.68
CA CYS A 303 32.92 -20.39 -20.88
C CYS A 303 33.19 -20.13 -22.37
N THR A 304 34.16 -19.26 -22.68
CA THR A 304 34.52 -18.88 -24.06
C THR A 304 34.84 -20.09 -24.96
N GLY A 305 35.39 -21.16 -24.39
CA GLY A 305 35.69 -22.40 -25.13
C GLY A 305 34.43 -23.18 -25.52
N GLU A 306 33.47 -23.30 -24.60
CA GLU A 306 32.18 -23.95 -24.87
C GLU A 306 31.36 -23.15 -25.87
N ILE A 307 31.36 -21.82 -25.75
CA ILE A 307 30.70 -20.93 -26.71
C ILE A 307 31.28 -21.09 -28.11
N ALA A 308 32.60 -21.16 -28.23
CA ALA A 308 33.29 -21.37 -29.51
C ALA A 308 32.86 -22.68 -30.16
N GLN A 309 32.78 -23.76 -29.37
CA GLN A 309 32.34 -25.07 -29.82
C GLN A 309 30.86 -25.08 -30.23
N HIS A 310 29.99 -24.47 -29.43
CA HIS A 310 28.55 -24.41 -29.69
C HIS A 310 28.22 -23.60 -30.95
N LEU A 311 28.97 -22.52 -31.20
CA LEU A 311 28.78 -21.65 -32.35
C LEU A 311 29.58 -22.09 -33.58
N GLY A 312 30.47 -23.08 -33.47
CA GLY A 312 31.33 -23.53 -34.58
C GLY A 312 32.33 -22.48 -35.05
N ILE A 313 32.84 -21.63 -34.15
CA ILE A 313 33.79 -20.53 -34.47
C ILE A 313 35.03 -20.57 -33.57
N SER A 314 36.10 -19.85 -33.94
CA SER A 314 37.31 -19.79 -33.11
C SER A 314 37.08 -19.04 -31.79
N LYS A 315 37.82 -19.41 -30.73
CA LYS A 315 37.82 -18.68 -29.44
C LYS A 315 38.16 -17.19 -29.60
N GLY A 316 39.03 -16.84 -30.56
CA GLY A 316 39.37 -15.45 -30.90
C GLY A 316 38.17 -14.69 -31.49
N THR A 317 37.38 -15.36 -32.34
CA THR A 317 36.15 -14.81 -32.91
C THR A 317 35.08 -14.56 -31.83
N VAL A 318 34.95 -15.47 -30.85
CA VAL A 318 34.05 -15.27 -29.69
C VAL A 318 34.43 -14.03 -28.88
N LYS A 319 35.73 -13.81 -28.61
CA LYS A 319 36.19 -12.60 -27.90
C LYS A 319 35.81 -11.32 -28.66
N ASN A 320 35.96 -11.32 -29.98
CA ASN A 320 35.57 -10.19 -30.82
C ASN A 320 34.06 -9.93 -30.83
N HIS A 321 33.23 -10.98 -30.87
CA HIS A 321 31.78 -10.81 -30.78
C HIS A 321 31.35 -10.31 -29.40
N ARG A 322 31.99 -10.76 -28.31
CA ARG A 322 31.74 -10.26 -26.94
C ARG A 322 32.05 -8.76 -26.84
N LEU A 323 33.15 -8.30 -27.42
CA LEU A 323 33.51 -6.87 -27.41
C LEU A 323 32.48 -6.01 -28.16
N ARG A 324 32.00 -6.48 -29.32
CA ARG A 324 30.94 -5.80 -30.09
C ARG A 324 29.62 -5.77 -29.32
N LEU A 325 29.25 -6.89 -28.69
CA LEU A 325 28.07 -7.01 -27.83
C LEU A 325 28.14 -6.04 -26.65
N TYR A 326 29.28 -5.96 -25.95
CA TYR A 326 29.51 -5.03 -24.84
C TYR A 326 29.38 -3.57 -25.27
N ARG A 327 30.03 -3.20 -26.38
CA ARG A 327 29.93 -1.85 -26.93
C ARG A 327 28.49 -1.47 -27.28
N LYS A 328 27.73 -2.42 -27.85
CA LYS A 328 26.34 -2.22 -28.25
C LYS A 328 25.37 -2.18 -27.06
N ALA A 329 25.70 -2.89 -25.99
CA ALA A 329 24.98 -2.86 -24.72
C ALA A 329 25.42 -1.73 -23.77
N GLY A 330 26.40 -0.90 -24.15
CA GLY A 330 26.89 0.21 -23.32
C GLY A 330 27.62 -0.24 -22.05
N VAL A 331 28.13 -1.46 -22.00
CA VAL A 331 28.80 -2.05 -20.83
C VAL A 331 30.26 -2.38 -21.13
N THR A 332 31.10 -2.45 -20.10
CA THR A 332 32.54 -2.74 -20.24
C THR A 332 32.96 -4.12 -19.73
N SER A 333 32.02 -4.88 -19.14
CA SER A 333 32.32 -6.21 -18.58
C SER A 333 31.14 -7.18 -18.71
N GLU A 334 31.46 -8.48 -18.63
CA GLU A 334 30.46 -9.56 -18.59
C GLU A 334 29.52 -9.44 -17.39
N ARG A 335 30.06 -9.08 -16.22
CA ARG A 335 29.26 -8.87 -15.01
C ARG A 335 28.27 -7.72 -15.17
N ALA A 336 28.70 -6.63 -15.80
CA ALA A 336 27.81 -5.51 -16.13
C ALA A 336 26.75 -5.90 -17.15
N LEU A 337 27.10 -6.72 -18.15
CA LEU A 337 26.13 -7.27 -19.12
C LEU A 337 25.08 -8.16 -18.44
N ILE A 338 25.49 -9.03 -17.52
CA ILE A 338 24.60 -9.90 -16.75
C ILE A 338 23.68 -9.05 -15.87
N ASN A 339 24.21 -8.04 -15.18
CA ASN A 339 23.39 -7.14 -14.36
C ASN A 339 22.38 -6.34 -15.20
N LEU A 340 22.79 -5.81 -16.36
CA LEU A 340 21.89 -5.13 -17.30
C LEU A 340 20.79 -6.07 -17.81
N SER A 341 21.15 -7.31 -18.14
CA SER A 341 20.16 -8.32 -18.57
C SER A 341 19.19 -8.68 -17.44
N ARG A 342 19.64 -8.65 -16.19
CA ARG A 342 18.80 -8.87 -15.02
C ARG A 342 17.89 -7.68 -14.77
N SER A 343 18.37 -6.43 -14.84
CA SER A 343 17.55 -5.23 -14.67
C SER A 343 16.57 -4.95 -15.80
N LEU A 344 16.78 -5.56 -16.97
CA LEU A 344 15.79 -5.56 -18.05
C LEU A 344 14.76 -6.70 -17.88
N ASN A 345 15.08 -7.72 -17.08
CA ASN A 345 14.23 -8.86 -16.75
C ASN A 345 13.65 -8.82 -15.32
N SER A 346 13.98 -7.77 -14.55
CA SER A 346 13.37 -7.33 -13.29
C SER A 346 12.50 -6.14 -13.65
#